data_AF-A0A286TTT0-F1
#
_entry.id   AF-A0A286TTT0-F1
#
_cell.length_a   1.000
_cell.length_b   1.000
_cell.length_c   1.000
_cell.angle_alpha   90.00
_cell.angle_beta   90.00
_cell.angle_gamma   90.00
#
_symmetry.space_group_name_H-M   'P 1'
#
loop_
_entity.id
_entity.type
_entity.pdbx_description
1 polymer ?
#
loop_
_entity_poly.entity_id
_entity_poly.type
_entity_poly.pdbx_seq_one_letter_code
_entity_poly.pdbx_strand_id
1 'polypeptide(L)'
;MRNKKTCVDCSKCTVACPVHIEVEKKNIVYDVECLGCYDCVDSCPVSGALDMKLLGFGKKIHYAVYAGLVVGLFVVFMNTARFTGYWHNNVSVQEYTELVQDLDNPRFKHQQGKFEIEE
;
A
#
# COMPACT_ATOMS: atom_id res chain seq x y z
N MET A 1 15.76 5.77 -0.85
CA MET A 1 16.96 5.90 -1.72
C MET A 1 18.20 5.82 -0.85
N ARG A 2 19.12 4.93 -1.22
CA ARG A 2 20.36 4.68 -0.48
C ARG A 2 21.44 5.68 -0.90
N ASN A 3 22.22 6.16 0.06
CA ASN A 3 23.45 6.91 -0.18
C ASN A 3 24.64 5.98 0.02
N LYS A 4 25.30 5.58 -1.08
CA LYS A 4 26.45 4.66 -1.05
C LYS A 4 27.64 5.18 -0.25
N LYS A 5 27.79 6.50 -0.09
CA LYS A 5 28.94 7.08 0.63
C LYS A 5 28.83 6.93 2.15
N THR A 6 27.60 6.88 2.67
CA THR A 6 27.32 6.82 4.10
C THR A 6 26.75 5.47 4.54
N CYS A 7 26.27 4.65 3.60
CA CYS A 7 25.85 3.28 3.88
C CYS A 7 27.04 2.43 4.34
N VAL A 8 26.83 1.67 5.42
CA VAL A 8 27.80 0.72 6.01
C VAL A 8 27.45 -0.75 5.71
N ASP A 9 26.52 -0.98 4.79
CA ASP A 9 26.11 -2.30 4.29
C ASP A 9 25.78 -3.32 5.41
N CYS A 10 25.02 -2.86 6.42
CA CYS A 10 24.66 -3.65 7.61
C CYS A 10 23.37 -4.49 7.48
N SER A 11 22.70 -4.49 6.33
CA SER A 11 21.46 -5.24 6.05
C SER A 11 20.23 -4.97 6.91
N LYS A 12 20.30 -4.12 7.95
CA LYS A 12 19.18 -3.85 8.87
C LYS A 12 17.91 -3.36 8.16
N CYS A 13 18.05 -2.55 7.12
CA CYS A 13 16.93 -2.05 6.34
C CYS A 13 16.18 -3.15 5.56
N THR A 14 16.88 -4.22 5.15
CA THR A 14 16.27 -5.40 4.52
C THR A 14 15.54 -6.23 5.57
N VAL A 15 16.15 -6.47 6.73
CA VAL A 15 15.54 -7.22 7.84
C VAL A 15 14.27 -6.53 8.37
N ALA A 16 14.27 -5.20 8.41
CA ALA A 16 13.11 -4.42 8.86
C ALA A 16 11.96 -4.38 7.85
N CYS A 17 12.15 -4.83 6.61
CA CYS A 17 11.11 -4.76 5.60
C CYS A 17 10.07 -5.89 5.79
N PRO A 18 8.79 -5.58 6.07
CA PRO A 18 7.78 -6.61 6.33
C PRO A 18 7.45 -7.46 5.09
N VAL A 19 7.71 -6.93 3.90
CA VAL A 19 7.50 -7.60 2.60
C VAL A 19 8.80 -8.15 2.01
N HIS A 20 9.85 -8.28 2.83
CA HIS A 20 11.12 -8.94 2.47
C HIS A 20 11.83 -8.36 1.23
N ILE A 21 11.65 -7.06 0.94
CA ILE A 21 12.41 -6.38 -0.12
C ILE A 21 13.88 -6.30 0.32
N GLU A 22 14.79 -6.70 -0.55
CA GLU A 22 16.25 -6.55 -0.37
C GLU A 22 16.70 -5.08 -0.51
N VAL A 23 16.28 -4.23 0.43
CA VAL A 23 16.49 -2.78 0.42
C VAL A 23 17.97 -2.43 0.28
N GLU A 24 18.85 -3.15 0.98
CA GLU A 24 20.30 -2.89 0.93
C GLU A 24 20.90 -3.05 -0.47
N LYS A 25 20.35 -3.95 -1.31
CA LYS A 25 20.92 -4.25 -2.63
C LYS A 25 20.45 -3.24 -3.67
N LYS A 26 19.34 -2.54 -3.41
CA LYS A 26 18.75 -1.54 -4.31
C LYS A 26 19.33 -0.15 -4.07
N ASN A 27 19.55 0.63 -5.14
CA ASN A 27 19.91 2.05 -5.02
C ASN A 27 18.65 2.89 -4.71
N ILE A 28 17.57 2.59 -5.42
CA ILE A 28 16.23 3.14 -5.25
C ILE A 28 15.29 1.94 -5.11
N VAL A 29 14.46 1.95 -4.07
CA VAL A 29 13.37 0.97 -3.92
C VAL A 29 12.18 1.54 -4.67
N TYR A 30 11.94 1.02 -5.87
CA TYR A 30 10.77 1.30 -6.69
C TYR A 30 10.14 -0.06 -7.01
N ASP A 31 9.21 -0.47 -6.16
CA ASP A 31 8.64 -1.82 -6.13
C ASP A 31 7.16 -1.72 -5.79
N VAL A 32 6.33 -2.55 -6.42
CA VAL A 32 4.86 -2.53 -6.22
C VAL A 32 4.46 -3.11 -4.88
N GLU A 33 5.30 -3.98 -4.32
CA GLU A 33 5.10 -4.56 -2.98
C GLU A 33 5.47 -3.58 -1.86
N CYS A 34 6.15 -2.46 -2.18
CA CYS A 34 6.58 -1.49 -1.19
C CYS A 34 5.38 -0.76 -0.58
N LEU A 35 5.11 -1.02 0.70
CA LEU A 35 3.99 -0.42 1.45
C LEU A 35 4.20 1.06 1.81
N GLY A 36 5.42 1.60 1.63
CA GLY A 36 5.72 2.96 2.05
C GLY A 36 5.69 3.18 3.58
N CYS A 37 5.94 2.14 4.38
CA CYS A 37 5.81 2.15 5.84
C CYS A 37 6.91 2.90 6.62
N TYR A 38 8.05 3.22 5.98
CA TYR A 38 9.25 3.85 6.57
C TYR A 38 10.13 2.98 7.49
N ASP A 39 9.76 1.74 7.82
CA ASP A 39 10.55 0.88 8.75
C ASP A 39 12.02 0.71 8.35
N CYS A 40 12.31 0.62 7.05
CA CYS A 40 13.66 0.50 6.54
C CYS A 40 14.51 1.77 6.79
N VAL A 41 13.88 2.94 6.75
CA VAL A 41 14.51 4.24 7.04
C VAL A 41 14.72 4.40 8.55
N ASP A 42 13.72 4.04 9.36
CA ASP A 42 13.77 4.15 10.82
C ASP A 42 14.79 3.19 11.46
N SER A 43 14.87 1.95 10.96
CA SER A 43 15.86 0.96 11.39
C SER A 43 17.30 1.26 10.97
N CYS A 44 17.53 2.25 10.11
CA CYS A 44 18.85 2.56 9.59
C CYS A 44 19.73 3.19 10.68
N PRO A 45 20.86 2.57 11.08
CA PRO A 45 21.68 3.09 12.18
C PRO A 45 22.51 4.32 11.77
N VAL A 46 22.61 4.62 10.48
CA VAL A 46 23.41 5.74 9.96
C VAL A 46 22.48 6.80 9.37
N SER A 47 22.45 7.96 10.04
CA SER A 47 21.64 9.09 9.59
C SER A 47 22.01 9.50 8.16
N GLY A 48 20.99 9.61 7.30
CA GLY A 48 21.16 10.00 5.89
C GLY A 48 21.83 8.94 4.99
N ALA A 49 22.03 7.70 5.47
CA ALA A 49 22.39 6.57 4.60
C ALA A 49 21.20 6.05 3.80
N LEU A 50 19.99 6.18 4.33
CA LEU A 50 18.76 5.81 3.66
C LEU A 50 17.69 6.87 3.95
N ASP A 51 17.10 7.43 2.89
CA ASP A 51 16.02 8.42 3.03
C ASP A 51 14.89 8.12 2.06
N MET A 52 13.65 8.40 2.45
CA MET A 52 12.55 8.48 1.49
C MET A 52 12.59 9.83 0.77
N LYS A 53 12.54 9.81 -0.56
CA LYS A 53 12.62 10.99 -1.41
C LYS A 53 11.50 10.95 -2.44
N LEU A 54 10.93 12.12 -2.76
CA LEU A 54 9.98 12.21 -3.86
C LEU A 54 10.72 11.93 -5.18
N LEU A 55 10.18 11.00 -5.98
CA LEU A 55 10.68 10.74 -7.33
C LEU A 55 10.67 12.04 -8.14
N GLY A 56 11.74 12.31 -8.89
CA GLY A 56 11.89 13.51 -9.73
C GLY A 56 12.41 14.76 -9.00
N PHE A 57 12.05 14.99 -7.74
CA PHE A 57 12.45 16.22 -7.01
C PHE A 57 13.67 16.04 -6.11
N GLY A 58 14.01 14.80 -5.75
CA GLY A 58 15.19 14.50 -4.91
C GLY A 58 15.12 15.01 -3.47
N LYS A 59 14.04 15.69 -3.08
CA LYS A 59 13.81 16.19 -1.72
C LYS A 59 13.42 15.06 -0.78
N LYS A 60 14.02 15.07 0.42
CA LYS A 60 13.64 14.19 1.52
C LYS A 60 12.22 14.52 1.97
N ILE A 61 11.42 13.48 2.22
CA ILE A 61 10.06 13.64 2.73
C ILE A 61 9.96 13.07 4.15
N HIS A 62 9.54 13.92 5.07
CA HIS A 62 9.29 13.53 6.45
C HIS A 62 8.06 12.60 6.53
N TYR A 63 8.09 11.59 7.39
CA TYR A 63 7.03 10.57 7.47
C TYR A 63 5.65 11.17 7.70
N ALA A 64 5.54 12.20 8.57
CA ALA A 64 4.26 12.85 8.86
C ALA A 64 3.66 13.56 7.65
N VAL A 65 4.50 14.13 6.77
CA VAL A 65 4.05 14.77 5.53
C VAL A 65 3.55 13.72 4.55
N TYR A 66 4.28 12.61 4.41
CA TYR A 66 3.85 11.49 3.57
C TYR A 66 2.51 10.91 4.05
N ALA A 67 2.40 10.59 5.34
CA ALA A 67 1.16 10.08 5.93
C ALA A 67 -0.01 11.06 5.75
N GLY A 68 0.22 12.35 6.01
CA GLY A 68 -0.79 13.39 5.81
C GLY A 68 -1.26 13.52 4.36
N LEU A 69 -0.34 13.41 3.39
CA LEU A 69 -0.69 13.43 1.96
C LEU A 69 -1.51 12.21 1.55
N VAL A 70 -1.12 11.01 1.98
CA VAL A 70 -1.85 9.77 1.65
C VAL A 70 -3.27 9.82 2.23
N VAL A 71 -3.40 10.13 3.52
CA VAL A 71 -4.71 10.25 4.19
C VAL A 71 -5.53 11.38 3.57
N GLY A 72 -4.92 12.55 3.33
CA GLY A 72 -5.58 13.69 2.74
C GLY A 72 -6.13 13.40 1.34
N LEU A 73 -5.32 12.79 0.47
CA LEU A 73 -5.73 12.39 -0.87
C LEU A 73 -6.88 11.38 -0.84
N PHE A 74 -6.79 10.36 0.03
CA PHE A 74 -7.87 9.39 0.20
C PHE A 74 -9.18 10.05 0.65
N VAL A 75 -9.12 10.89 1.69
CA VAL A 75 -10.28 11.59 2.23
C VAL A 75 -10.89 12.52 1.19
N VAL A 76 -10.08 13.32 0.50
CA VAL A 76 -10.57 14.24 -0.55
C VAL A 76 -11.22 13.46 -1.69
N PHE A 77 -10.58 12.40 -2.18
CA PHE A 77 -11.11 11.59 -3.27
C PHE A 77 -12.43 10.92 -2.89
N MET A 78 -12.49 10.27 -1.72
CA MET A 78 -13.68 9.61 -1.21
C MET A 78 -14.86 10.58 -1.02
N ASN A 79 -14.62 11.74 -0.41
CA ASN A 79 -15.67 12.73 -0.21
C ASN A 79 -16.13 13.33 -1.55
N THR A 80 -15.23 13.53 -2.50
CA THR A 80 -15.59 13.98 -3.85
C THR A 80 -16.47 12.96 -4.56
N ALA A 81 -16.11 11.67 -4.54
CA ALA A 81 -16.91 10.59 -5.13
C ALA A 81 -18.30 10.49 -4.49
N ARG A 82 -18.39 10.68 -3.16
CA ARG A 82 -19.67 10.72 -2.44
C ARG A 82 -20.53 11.92 -2.83
N PHE A 83 -19.94 13.12 -2.84
CA PHE A 83 -20.65 14.36 -3.16
C PHE A 83 -21.15 14.39 -4.61
N THR A 84 -20.39 13.83 -5.54
CA THR A 84 -20.74 13.74 -6.97
C THR A 84 -21.68 12.58 -7.30
N GLY A 85 -22.01 11.73 -6.33
CA GLY A 85 -22.88 10.56 -6.52
C GLY A 85 -22.19 9.33 -7.12
N TYR A 86 -20.94 9.41 -7.58
CA TYR A 86 -20.19 8.27 -8.13
C TYR A 86 -19.88 7.17 -7.11
N TRP A 87 -19.94 7.46 -5.82
CA TRP A 87 -19.72 6.47 -4.76
C TRP A 87 -20.90 5.51 -4.58
N HIS A 88 -22.13 5.96 -4.86
CA HIS A 88 -23.32 5.16 -4.62
C HIS A 88 -23.65 4.31 -5.85
N ASN A 89 -24.03 3.05 -5.63
CA ASN A 89 -24.56 2.20 -6.68
C ASN A 89 -26.07 2.47 -6.89
N ASN A 90 -26.64 1.87 -7.94
CA ASN A 90 -28.06 2.03 -8.28
C ASN A 90 -28.96 0.95 -7.66
N VAL A 91 -28.49 0.20 -6.66
CA VAL A 91 -29.24 -0.89 -6.02
C VAL A 91 -29.93 -0.33 -4.78
N SER A 92 -31.27 -0.46 -4.74
CA SER A 92 -32.05 -0.01 -3.58
C SER A 92 -31.80 -0.89 -2.35
N VAL A 93 -32.11 -0.40 -1.15
CA VAL A 93 -31.97 -1.20 0.09
C VAL A 93 -32.91 -2.41 0.07
N GLN A 94 -34.10 -2.26 -0.50
CA GLN A 94 -35.08 -3.34 -0.65
C GLN A 94 -34.54 -4.43 -1.57
N GLU A 95 -34.10 -4.05 -2.77
CA GLU A 95 -33.48 -4.96 -3.73
C GLU A 95 -32.24 -5.64 -3.14
N TYR A 96 -31.36 -4.89 -2.47
CA TYR A 96 -30.20 -5.46 -1.79
C TYR A 96 -30.60 -6.54 -0.77
N THR A 97 -31.64 -6.29 0.02
CA THR A 97 -32.12 -7.24 1.03
C THR A 97 -32.66 -8.52 0.39
N GLU A 98 -33.42 -8.39 -0.69
CA GLU A 98 -33.95 -9.52 -1.47
C GLU A 98 -32.81 -10.34 -2.11
N LEU A 99 -31.81 -9.68 -2.69
CA LEU A 99 -30.65 -10.35 -3.29
C LEU A 99 -29.83 -11.10 -2.25
N VAL A 100 -29.67 -10.55 -1.04
CA VAL A 100 -28.95 -11.20 0.06
C VAL A 100 -29.67 -12.46 0.55
N GLN A 101 -31.00 -12.49 0.51
CA GLN A 101 -31.78 -13.69 0.86
C GLN A 101 -31.67 -14.80 -0.20
N ASP A 102 -31.28 -14.46 -1.43
CA ASP A 102 -31.18 -15.35 -2.58
C ASP A 102 -29.71 -15.64 -2.98
N LEU A 103 -28.74 -15.45 -2.08
CA LEU A 103 -27.31 -15.57 -2.40
C LEU A 103 -26.90 -16.96 -2.90
N ASP A 104 -27.61 -18.03 -2.49
CA ASP A 104 -27.34 -19.41 -2.91
C ASP A 104 -27.85 -19.73 -4.32
N ASN A 105 -28.56 -18.79 -4.95
CA ASN A 105 -29.06 -18.96 -6.30
C ASN A 105 -27.90 -19.21 -7.28
N PRO A 106 -27.99 -20.23 -8.15
CA PRO A 106 -26.96 -20.52 -9.14
C PRO A 106 -26.53 -19.32 -10.00
N ARG A 107 -27.37 -18.29 -10.15
CA ARG A 107 -27.03 -17.05 -10.87
C ARG A 107 -25.87 -16.25 -10.24
N PHE A 108 -25.61 -16.42 -8.94
CA PHE A 108 -24.52 -15.75 -8.22
C PHE A 108 -23.26 -16.62 -8.07
N LYS A 109 -23.28 -17.85 -8.59
CA LYS A 109 -22.09 -18.69 -8.60
C LYS A 109 -21.06 -18.10 -9.55
N HIS A 110 -20.04 -17.46 -8.99
CA HIS A 110 -18.81 -17.18 -9.71
C HIS A 110 -18.02 -18.48 -9.89
N GLN A 111 -17.05 -18.48 -10.81
CA GLN A 111 -16.11 -19.61 -10.95
C GLN A 111 -15.38 -19.82 -9.62
N GLN A 112 -15.80 -20.82 -8.86
CA GLN A 112 -15.10 -21.27 -7.66
C GLN A 112 -13.99 -22.19 -8.14
N GLY A 113 -12.73 -21.80 -7.94
CA GLY A 113 -11.60 -22.67 -8.22
C GLY A 113 -11.75 -23.98 -7.44
N LYS A 114 -11.42 -25.11 -8.07
CA LYS A 114 -11.26 -26.38 -7.35
C LYS A 114 -9.91 -26.30 -6.64
N PHE A 115 -9.92 -26.01 -5.34
CA PHE A 115 -8.72 -26.05 -4.52
C PHE A 115 -8.58 -27.49 -4.01
N GLU A 116 -7.58 -28.21 -4.50
CA GLU A 116 -7.13 -29.44 -3.84
C GLU A 116 -6.47 -29.02 -2.53
N ILE A 117 -7.06 -29.43 -1.41
CA ILE A 117 -6.46 -29.24 -0.08
C ILE A 117 -5.49 -30.40 0.08
N GLU A 118 -4.19 -30.10 0.13
CA GLU A 118 -3.16 -31.08 0.46
C GLU A 118 -3.32 -31.43 1.95
N GLU A 119 -3.64 -32.71 2.25
CA GLU A 119 -3.85 -33.24 3.61
C GLU A 119 -2.53 -33.47 4.36
#